data_AF-V9KNT9-F1
#
_entry.id   AF-V9KNT9-F1
#
_cell.length_a   1.000
_cell.length_b   1.000
_cell.length_c   1.000
_cell.angle_alpha   90.00
_cell.angle_beta   90.00
_cell.angle_gamma   90.00
#
_symmetry.space_group_name_H-M   'P 1'
#
loop_
_entity.id
_entity.type
_entity.pdbx_description
1 polymer ?
#
loop_
_entity_poly.entity_id
_entity_poly.type
_entity_poly.pdbx_seq_one_letter_code
_entity_poly.pdbx_strand_id
1 'polypeptide(L)'
;QKTGGTTFGRHLVQNVKLEVPCECRAGQKKCTCYRPNRRETWLFSRFSTGWSCGLHADWTELTNCVPGVLNRRETRSRTLRKFYYITMLRDPVSRYLSEWRHVQRGATWKTSLHMCDGRTPTLEELPTCYDGIDWSGCTLQQFMDCPYNLANNRQVRMLADLSLVGCYNMSFITEKKRAQVLLESAKKNLKDMAFFGLTEFQRKTQYLFEQTFHLQFIKPFVQFNSTRAAGVETSNETIERIEELNDLDMQLYDYAKDLFQQRFQYKRQLERMEQRIRNREEQLGRVSEEMPKEEIEEQGRMPTEDYLSHIEKW
;
A
#
# COMPACT_ATOMS: atom_id res chain seq x y z
N GLN A 1 -9.72 -0.11 -6.99
CA GLN A 1 -10.18 1.19 -7.54
C GLN A 1 -10.79 2.01 -6.40
N LYS A 2 -10.88 3.34 -6.52
CA LYS A 2 -11.62 4.23 -5.58
C LYS A 2 -11.10 4.31 -4.12
N THR A 3 -9.87 3.87 -3.88
CA THR A 3 -9.18 3.90 -2.59
C THR A 3 -8.24 5.11 -2.43
N GLY A 4 -8.56 6.25 -3.06
CA GLY A 4 -7.68 7.44 -3.02
C GLY A 4 -6.35 7.29 -3.79
N GLY A 5 -6.16 6.20 -4.55
CA GLY A 5 -4.89 5.91 -5.25
C GLY A 5 -4.42 6.97 -6.26
N THR A 6 -5.29 7.84 -6.77
CA THR A 6 -4.85 9.00 -7.58
C THR A 6 -4.04 9.98 -6.74
N THR A 7 -4.50 10.30 -5.52
CA THR A 7 -3.81 11.22 -4.62
C THR A 7 -2.52 10.59 -4.10
N PHE A 8 -2.59 9.35 -3.60
CA PHE A 8 -1.41 8.64 -3.12
C PHE A 8 -0.36 8.44 -4.22
N GLY A 9 -0.78 8.01 -5.42
CA GLY A 9 0.12 7.84 -6.55
C GLY A 9 0.81 9.15 -6.97
N ARG A 10 0.12 10.31 -6.88
CA ARG A 10 0.76 11.61 -7.11
C ARG A 10 1.79 11.94 -6.04
N HIS A 11 1.52 11.64 -4.77
CA HIS A 11 2.52 11.82 -3.73
C HIS A 11 3.80 11.04 -4.01
N LEU A 12 3.71 9.81 -4.52
CA LEU A 12 4.89 8.99 -4.85
C LEU A 12 5.78 9.60 -5.94
N VAL A 13 5.19 10.27 -6.94
CA VAL A 13 5.96 10.84 -8.07
C VAL A 13 6.34 12.32 -7.90
N GLN A 14 5.63 13.07 -7.06
CA GLN A 14 5.79 14.53 -6.95
C GLN A 14 6.15 15.03 -5.56
N ASN A 15 5.97 14.22 -4.52
CA ASN A 15 6.03 14.69 -3.14
C ASN A 15 7.06 13.95 -2.29
N VAL A 16 7.74 12.91 -2.80
CA VAL A 16 8.83 12.26 -2.07
C VAL A 16 10.09 13.11 -2.23
N LYS A 17 10.77 13.39 -1.12
CA LYS A 17 12.09 14.05 -1.12
C LYS A 17 13.14 13.04 -1.59
N LEU A 18 13.63 13.23 -2.82
CA LEU A 18 14.61 12.37 -3.47
C LEU A 18 15.83 13.20 -3.89
N GLU A 19 17.00 12.56 -3.92
CA GLU A 19 18.21 13.16 -4.50
C GLU A 19 17.98 13.56 -5.97
N VAL A 20 17.37 12.65 -6.74
CA VAL A 20 16.91 12.90 -8.12
C VAL A 20 15.38 12.73 -8.15
N PRO A 21 14.60 13.83 -8.20
CA PRO A 21 13.15 13.77 -8.31
C PRO A 21 12.67 13.12 -9.61
N CYS A 22 11.43 12.63 -9.63
CA CYS A 22 10.83 12.20 -10.89
C CYS A 22 10.58 13.40 -11.82
N GLU A 23 10.80 13.20 -13.12
CA GLU A 23 10.52 14.20 -14.15
C GLU A 23 9.05 14.11 -14.59
N CYS A 24 8.21 15.06 -14.15
CA CYS A 24 6.81 15.15 -14.53
C CYS A 24 6.58 16.35 -15.47
N ARG A 25 6.37 16.11 -16.77
CA ARG A 25 6.10 17.17 -17.74
C ARG A 25 4.61 17.56 -17.75
N ALA A 26 4.31 18.86 -17.83
CA ALA A 26 2.94 19.35 -17.95
C ALA A 26 2.24 18.72 -19.17
N GLY A 27 0.97 18.34 -19.01
CA GLY A 27 0.18 17.64 -20.03
C GLY A 27 0.45 16.13 -20.12
N GLN A 28 1.56 15.61 -19.59
CA GLN A 28 1.82 14.17 -19.56
C GLN A 28 1.23 13.52 -18.32
N LYS A 29 0.52 12.40 -18.51
CA LYS A 29 -0.04 11.60 -17.40
C LYS A 29 1.01 10.72 -16.72
N LYS A 30 2.21 10.57 -17.28
CA LYS A 30 3.27 9.68 -16.82
C LYS A 30 4.54 10.50 -16.57
N CYS A 31 5.14 10.34 -15.41
CA CYS A 31 6.44 10.88 -15.03
C CYS A 31 7.54 9.85 -15.26
N THR A 32 8.77 10.31 -15.40
CA THR A 32 9.95 9.45 -15.46
C THR A 32 10.61 9.39 -14.08
N CYS A 33 10.59 8.21 -13.44
CA CYS A 33 11.11 8.00 -12.08
C CYS A 33 12.33 7.07 -12.09
N TYR A 34 13.46 7.61 -12.53
CA TYR A 34 14.70 6.85 -12.64
C TYR A 34 15.56 6.88 -11.38
N ARG A 35 16.37 5.84 -11.21
CA ARG A 35 17.43 5.82 -10.21
C ARG A 35 18.51 6.87 -10.56
N PRO A 36 19.20 7.46 -9.58
CA PRO A 36 20.31 8.37 -9.84
C PRO A 36 21.32 7.74 -10.81
N ASN A 37 21.66 8.47 -11.87
CA ASN A 37 22.63 8.08 -12.89
C ASN A 37 22.33 6.75 -13.64
N ARG A 38 21.08 6.25 -13.64
CA ARG A 38 20.69 5.02 -14.35
C ARG A 38 19.36 5.17 -15.05
N ARG A 39 19.21 4.60 -16.26
CA ARG A 39 17.92 4.53 -16.98
C ARG A 39 17.03 3.38 -16.50
N GLU A 40 16.97 3.17 -15.18
CA GLU A 40 16.22 2.11 -14.51
C GLU A 40 15.13 2.73 -13.63
N THR A 41 13.89 2.24 -13.71
CA THR A 41 12.80 2.80 -12.90
C THR A 41 12.86 2.26 -11.48
N TRP A 42 12.71 3.13 -10.48
CA TRP A 42 12.59 2.70 -9.07
C TRP A 42 11.14 2.49 -8.63
N LEU A 43 10.19 3.06 -9.39
CA LEU A 43 8.76 3.00 -9.09
C LEU A 43 7.99 2.36 -10.25
N PHE A 44 7.23 1.29 -9.97
CA PHE A 44 6.24 0.74 -10.90
C PHE A 44 4.84 1.21 -10.49
N SER A 45 4.20 2.05 -11.30
CA SER A 45 2.90 2.62 -10.98
C SER A 45 2.23 3.20 -12.23
N ARG A 46 0.93 3.50 -12.13
CA ARG A 46 0.18 4.26 -13.15
C ARG A 46 0.92 5.54 -13.58
N PHE A 47 1.49 6.28 -12.63
CA PHE A 47 2.11 7.59 -12.91
C PHE A 47 3.59 7.51 -13.25
N SER A 48 4.22 6.32 -13.27
CA SER A 48 5.63 6.14 -13.66
C SER A 48 5.80 5.21 -14.86
N THR A 49 5.22 4.01 -14.81
CA THR A 49 5.31 2.99 -15.86
C THR A 49 4.02 2.85 -16.67
N GLY A 50 2.98 3.61 -16.33
CA GLY A 50 1.66 3.47 -16.94
C GLY A 50 0.99 2.15 -16.54
N TRP A 51 0.05 1.70 -17.37
CA TRP A 51 -0.65 0.43 -17.20
C TRP A 51 0.09 -0.72 -17.90
N SER A 52 1.40 -0.84 -17.67
CA SER A 52 2.25 -1.81 -18.38
C SER A 52 1.85 -3.29 -18.14
N CYS A 53 1.05 -3.57 -17.11
CA CYS A 53 0.54 -4.91 -16.78
C CYS A 53 -0.99 -4.99 -16.85
N GLY A 54 -1.65 -4.06 -17.53
CA GLY A 54 -3.12 -3.96 -17.57
C GLY A 54 -3.67 -2.79 -16.75
N LEU A 55 -4.84 -2.31 -17.15
CA LEU A 55 -5.55 -1.22 -16.46
C LEU A 55 -5.96 -1.70 -15.07
N HIS A 56 -5.49 -1.01 -14.03
CA HIS A 56 -5.74 -1.40 -12.64
C HIS A 56 -5.35 -2.86 -12.33
N ALA A 57 -4.22 -3.29 -12.86
CA ALA A 57 -3.67 -4.63 -12.62
C ALA A 57 -3.73 -5.02 -11.13
N ASP A 58 -4.33 -6.16 -10.85
CA ASP A 58 -4.50 -6.68 -9.49
C ASP A 58 -3.25 -7.44 -8.98
N TRP A 59 -3.32 -8.02 -7.77
CA TRP A 59 -2.22 -8.81 -7.21
C TRP A 59 -1.80 -9.95 -8.13
N THR A 60 -2.77 -10.70 -8.69
CA THR A 60 -2.51 -11.85 -9.56
C THR A 60 -1.86 -11.39 -10.86
N GLU A 61 -2.32 -10.29 -11.43
CA GLU A 61 -1.73 -9.73 -12.66
C GLU A 61 -0.32 -9.18 -12.40
N LEU A 62 -0.12 -8.41 -11.33
CA LEU A 62 1.15 -7.73 -11.07
C LEU A 62 2.28 -8.69 -10.67
N THR A 63 2.01 -9.72 -9.86
CA THR A 63 3.05 -10.68 -9.44
C THR A 63 3.53 -11.53 -10.61
N ASN A 64 2.65 -11.82 -11.57
CA ASN A 64 2.99 -12.58 -12.78
C ASN A 64 3.60 -11.71 -13.91
N CYS A 65 3.32 -10.40 -13.94
CA CYS A 65 3.73 -9.52 -15.04
C CYS A 65 4.97 -8.65 -14.74
N VAL A 66 5.03 -8.01 -13.57
CA VAL A 66 6.02 -6.94 -13.27
C VAL A 66 7.47 -7.40 -13.43
N PRO A 67 7.89 -8.58 -12.93
CA PRO A 67 9.26 -9.06 -13.13
C PRO A 67 9.63 -9.16 -14.61
N GLY A 68 8.75 -9.72 -15.44
CA GLY A 68 8.96 -9.85 -16.88
C GLY A 68 9.07 -8.50 -17.60
N VAL A 69 8.22 -7.54 -17.25
CA VAL A 69 8.23 -6.19 -17.87
C VAL A 69 9.51 -5.44 -17.53
N LEU A 70 9.96 -5.48 -16.28
CA LEU A 70 11.15 -4.73 -15.87
C LEU A 70 12.46 -5.41 -16.33
N ASN A 71 12.53 -6.73 -16.32
CA ASN A 71 13.71 -7.46 -16.80
C ASN A 71 13.96 -7.30 -18.31
N ARG A 72 12.91 -7.05 -19.11
CA ARG A 72 13.05 -6.78 -20.55
C ARG A 72 13.53 -5.35 -20.84
N ARG A 73 13.18 -4.38 -19.99
CA ARG A 73 13.44 -2.95 -20.22
C ARG A 73 14.79 -2.49 -19.69
N GLU A 74 15.40 -3.26 -18.80
CA GLU A 74 16.64 -2.89 -18.14
C GLU A 74 17.72 -3.92 -18.45
N THR A 75 18.95 -3.45 -18.67
CA THR A 75 20.13 -4.28 -18.91
C THR A 75 20.21 -5.37 -17.84
N ARG A 76 20.46 -6.64 -18.25
CA ARG A 76 20.51 -7.81 -17.36
C ARG A 76 21.41 -7.55 -16.13
N SER A 77 20.81 -7.06 -15.05
CA SER A 77 21.49 -6.90 -13.77
C SER A 77 21.79 -8.29 -13.22
N ARG A 78 23.01 -8.50 -12.74
CA ARG A 78 23.45 -9.78 -12.13
C ARG A 78 22.78 -10.03 -10.76
N THR A 79 22.05 -9.05 -10.22
CA THR A 79 21.37 -9.13 -8.92
C THR A 79 19.87 -9.32 -9.09
N LEU A 80 19.30 -10.21 -8.27
CA LEU A 80 17.86 -10.44 -8.21
C LEU A 80 17.16 -9.13 -7.77
N ARG A 81 16.27 -8.61 -8.61
CA ARG A 81 15.48 -7.41 -8.28
C ARG A 81 14.48 -7.72 -7.18
N LYS A 82 14.54 -6.95 -6.10
CA LYS A 82 13.53 -6.97 -5.01
C LYS A 82 12.34 -6.09 -5.39
N PHE A 83 11.14 -6.59 -5.17
CA PHE A 83 9.89 -5.87 -5.40
C PHE A 83 9.19 -5.61 -4.07
N TYR A 84 8.89 -4.35 -3.79
CA TYR A 84 8.14 -3.94 -2.60
C TYR A 84 6.74 -3.52 -3.02
N TYR A 85 5.78 -4.43 -2.86
CA TYR A 85 4.39 -4.17 -3.18
C TYR A 85 3.77 -3.28 -2.11
N ILE A 86 2.97 -2.31 -2.57
CA ILE A 86 2.23 -1.38 -1.71
C ILE A 86 0.82 -1.15 -2.24
N THR A 87 -0.12 -0.82 -1.35
CA THR A 87 -1.49 -0.50 -1.75
C THR A 87 -2.16 0.53 -0.84
N MET A 88 -3.36 0.97 -1.23
CA MET A 88 -4.26 1.78 -0.43
C MET A 88 -5.61 1.07 -0.34
N LEU A 89 -6.17 1.00 0.86
CA LEU A 89 -7.52 0.52 1.12
C LEU A 89 -8.45 1.67 1.53
N ARG A 90 -9.73 1.37 1.55
CA ARG A 90 -10.79 2.26 1.99
C ARG A 90 -11.93 1.44 2.57
N ASP A 91 -12.64 2.04 3.52
CA ASP A 91 -13.91 1.54 4.04
C ASP A 91 -14.80 1.05 2.89
N PRO A 92 -15.30 -0.20 2.93
CA PRO A 92 -15.97 -0.82 1.78
C PRO A 92 -17.22 -0.09 1.33
N VAL A 93 -18.07 0.38 2.24
CA VAL A 93 -19.29 1.15 1.91
C VAL A 93 -18.91 2.44 1.19
N SER A 94 -17.99 3.21 1.78
CA SER A 94 -17.48 4.45 1.18
C SER A 94 -16.80 4.22 -0.17
N ARG A 95 -16.06 3.13 -0.33
CA ARG A 95 -15.41 2.74 -1.59
C ARG A 95 -16.45 2.36 -2.64
N TYR A 96 -17.44 1.55 -2.28
CA TYR A 96 -18.51 1.07 -3.15
C TYR A 96 -19.34 2.22 -3.69
N LEU A 97 -19.84 3.11 -2.82
CA LEU A 97 -20.57 4.32 -3.21
C LEU A 97 -19.73 5.25 -4.10
N SER A 98 -18.42 5.37 -3.82
CA SER A 98 -17.51 6.14 -4.66
C SER A 98 -17.33 5.54 -6.05
N GLU A 99 -17.42 4.22 -6.16
CA GLU A 99 -17.36 3.46 -7.41
C GLU A 99 -18.64 3.63 -8.21
N TRP A 100 -19.80 3.41 -7.59
CA TRP A 100 -21.10 3.69 -8.19
C TRP A 100 -21.17 5.09 -8.78
N ARG A 101 -20.83 6.14 -8.00
CA ARG A 101 -20.81 7.52 -8.52
C ARG A 101 -19.82 7.74 -9.67
N HIS A 102 -18.81 6.88 -9.83
CA HIS A 102 -17.88 6.94 -10.97
C HIS A 102 -18.44 6.25 -12.20
N VAL A 103 -19.09 5.11 -11.99
CA VAL A 103 -19.74 4.32 -13.02
C VAL A 103 -20.94 5.08 -13.59
N GLN A 104 -21.75 5.69 -12.73
CA GLN A 104 -22.87 6.57 -13.09
C GLN A 104 -22.47 7.73 -14.02
N ARG A 105 -21.19 8.11 -14.06
CA ARG A 105 -20.64 9.16 -14.95
C ARG A 105 -19.74 8.61 -16.06
N GLY A 106 -19.86 7.33 -16.41
CA GLY A 106 -19.22 6.70 -17.57
C GLY A 106 -17.94 5.92 -17.30
N ALA A 107 -17.52 5.71 -16.04
CA ALA A 107 -16.38 4.83 -15.78
C ALA A 107 -16.76 3.35 -15.94
N THR A 108 -16.02 2.62 -16.76
CA THR A 108 -16.22 1.18 -16.96
C THR A 108 -15.00 0.35 -16.58
N TRP A 109 -13.79 0.90 -16.80
CA TRP A 109 -12.54 0.13 -16.79
C TRP A 109 -12.56 -1.10 -17.70
N LYS A 110 -13.37 -1.10 -18.75
CA LYS A 110 -13.56 -2.25 -19.66
C LYS A 110 -12.31 -2.74 -20.41
N THR A 111 -11.21 -1.97 -20.36
CA THR A 111 -9.90 -2.38 -20.92
C THR A 111 -8.98 -3.01 -19.89
N SER A 112 -9.48 -3.32 -18.68
CA SER A 112 -8.79 -4.21 -17.74
C SER A 112 -8.66 -5.60 -18.34
N LEU A 113 -7.51 -6.24 -18.16
CA LEU A 113 -7.23 -7.53 -18.80
C LEU A 113 -7.80 -8.69 -17.98
N HIS A 114 -7.75 -8.59 -16.65
CA HIS A 114 -8.17 -9.66 -15.74
C HIS A 114 -7.37 -10.94 -15.96
N MET A 115 -6.07 -10.80 -16.25
CA MET A 115 -5.19 -11.94 -16.53
C MET A 115 -5.05 -12.85 -15.32
N CYS A 116 -5.33 -14.13 -15.51
CA CYS A 116 -5.14 -15.17 -14.50
C CYS A 116 -4.81 -16.48 -15.23
N ASP A 117 -3.86 -17.25 -14.71
CA ASP A 117 -3.34 -18.48 -15.35
C ASP A 117 -3.01 -18.33 -16.84
N GLY A 118 -2.43 -17.18 -17.21
CA GLY A 118 -1.94 -16.92 -18.56
C GLY A 118 -3.01 -16.55 -19.60
N ARG A 119 -4.28 -16.35 -19.21
CA ARG A 119 -5.36 -15.92 -20.12
C ARG A 119 -6.28 -14.87 -19.50
N THR A 120 -7.06 -14.20 -20.36
CA THR A 120 -8.17 -13.33 -19.96
C THR A 120 -9.46 -14.16 -19.80
N PRO A 121 -10.41 -13.76 -18.92
CA PRO A 121 -11.70 -14.43 -18.81
C PRO A 121 -12.55 -14.25 -20.07
N THR A 122 -13.43 -15.21 -20.32
CA THR A 122 -14.48 -15.10 -21.34
C THR A 122 -15.64 -14.22 -20.86
N LEU A 123 -16.56 -13.84 -21.75
CA LEU A 123 -17.79 -13.14 -21.37
C LEU A 123 -18.74 -14.01 -20.51
N GLU A 124 -18.65 -15.34 -20.61
CA GLU A 124 -19.40 -16.26 -19.75
C GLU A 124 -18.82 -16.28 -18.32
N GLU A 125 -17.49 -16.24 -18.19
CA GLU A 125 -16.82 -16.17 -16.89
C GLU A 125 -16.94 -14.78 -16.23
N LEU A 126 -17.07 -13.72 -17.04
CA LEU A 126 -17.12 -12.34 -16.56
C LEU A 126 -18.14 -11.48 -17.35
N PRO A 127 -19.45 -11.63 -17.11
CA PRO A 127 -20.47 -10.85 -17.80
C PRO A 127 -20.44 -9.34 -17.49
N THR A 128 -21.04 -8.51 -18.36
CA THR A 128 -21.09 -7.04 -18.23
C THR A 128 -22.42 -6.54 -17.68
N CYS A 129 -22.42 -5.54 -16.77
CA CYS A 129 -23.65 -5.08 -16.08
C CYS A 129 -24.48 -4.08 -16.87
N TYR A 130 -24.06 -3.82 -18.10
CA TYR A 130 -24.61 -2.80 -18.95
C TYR A 130 -24.52 -3.27 -20.39
N ASP A 131 -25.48 -2.81 -21.17
CA ASP A 131 -25.47 -2.92 -22.61
C ASP A 131 -24.78 -1.69 -23.22
N GLY A 132 -24.18 -1.86 -24.40
CA GLY A 132 -23.57 -0.75 -25.13
C GLY A 132 -22.20 -0.30 -24.61
N ILE A 133 -21.99 1.01 -24.51
CA ILE A 133 -20.64 1.60 -24.36
C ILE A 133 -20.19 1.68 -22.89
N ASP A 134 -21.11 2.04 -21.99
CA ASP A 134 -20.88 2.21 -20.56
C ASP A 134 -22.18 2.11 -19.75
N TRP A 135 -22.08 2.26 -18.43
CA TRP A 135 -23.20 2.19 -17.49
C TRP A 135 -23.57 3.57 -16.92
N SER A 136 -23.46 4.62 -17.75
CA SER A 136 -23.80 5.99 -17.36
C SER A 136 -25.27 6.10 -16.93
N GLY A 137 -25.53 6.92 -15.91
CA GLY A 137 -26.87 7.15 -15.39
C GLY A 137 -27.43 6.03 -14.49
N CYS A 138 -26.72 4.90 -14.30
CA CYS A 138 -27.23 3.81 -13.47
C CYS A 138 -27.61 4.27 -12.05
N THR A 139 -28.76 3.84 -11.56
CA THR A 139 -29.18 4.09 -10.18
C THR A 139 -28.34 3.25 -9.21
N LEU A 140 -28.36 3.60 -7.91
CA LEU A 140 -27.68 2.78 -6.90
C LEU A 140 -28.31 1.38 -6.83
N GLN A 141 -29.63 1.29 -6.97
CA GLN A 141 -30.37 0.03 -6.99
C GLN A 141 -29.90 -0.87 -8.14
N GLN A 142 -29.90 -0.37 -9.38
CA GLN A 142 -29.39 -1.11 -10.54
C GLN A 142 -27.93 -1.55 -10.36
N PHE A 143 -27.12 -0.70 -9.72
CA PHE A 143 -25.72 -1.01 -9.44
C PHE A 143 -25.57 -2.17 -8.45
N MET A 144 -26.41 -2.21 -7.41
CA MET A 144 -26.45 -3.28 -6.39
C MET A 144 -27.05 -4.58 -6.93
N ASP A 145 -28.03 -4.49 -7.81
CA ASP A 145 -28.79 -5.65 -8.31
C ASP A 145 -28.02 -6.50 -9.33
N CYS A 146 -26.97 -5.95 -9.95
CA CYS A 146 -26.15 -6.72 -10.88
C CYS A 146 -25.28 -7.77 -10.15
N PRO A 147 -25.52 -9.08 -10.33
CA PRO A 147 -24.84 -10.13 -9.56
C PRO A 147 -23.35 -10.26 -9.88
N TYR A 148 -22.94 -9.87 -11.09
CA TYR A 148 -21.55 -9.94 -11.56
C TYR A 148 -20.85 -8.57 -11.51
N ASN A 149 -21.38 -7.62 -10.73
CA ASN A 149 -20.75 -6.32 -10.55
C ASN A 149 -19.37 -6.43 -9.87
N LEU A 150 -18.30 -6.10 -10.60
CA LEU A 150 -16.93 -6.13 -10.11
C LEU A 150 -16.64 -5.14 -8.98
N ALA A 151 -17.58 -4.26 -8.64
CA ALA A 151 -17.51 -3.47 -7.42
C ALA A 151 -17.67 -4.33 -6.16
N ASN A 152 -18.43 -5.43 -6.21
CA ASN A 152 -18.63 -6.33 -5.07
C ASN A 152 -17.29 -6.97 -4.70
N ASN A 153 -16.93 -6.92 -3.40
CA ASN A 153 -15.70 -7.51 -2.84
C ASN A 153 -14.43 -7.19 -3.64
N ARG A 154 -14.34 -5.96 -4.18
CA ARG A 154 -13.25 -5.56 -5.08
C ARG A 154 -11.89 -5.63 -4.39
N GLN A 155 -11.77 -5.19 -3.13
CA GLN A 155 -10.48 -5.15 -2.45
C GLN A 155 -9.95 -6.56 -2.19
N VAL A 156 -10.80 -7.48 -1.73
CA VAL A 156 -10.46 -8.89 -1.57
C VAL A 156 -10.08 -9.51 -2.91
N ARG A 157 -10.93 -9.41 -3.94
CA ARG A 157 -10.65 -9.98 -5.26
C ARG A 157 -9.33 -9.48 -5.84
N MET A 158 -9.04 -8.18 -5.70
CA MET A 158 -7.83 -7.59 -6.27
C MET A 158 -6.56 -7.80 -5.44
N LEU A 159 -6.67 -8.29 -4.20
CA LEU A 159 -5.51 -8.59 -3.34
C LEU A 159 -5.25 -10.09 -3.20
N ALA A 160 -6.24 -10.92 -3.48
CA ALA A 160 -6.09 -12.36 -3.48
C ALA A 160 -5.31 -12.86 -4.70
N ASP A 161 -4.70 -14.02 -4.53
CA ASP A 161 -4.30 -14.89 -5.63
C ASP A 161 -5.53 -15.61 -6.20
N LEU A 162 -5.95 -15.22 -7.39
CA LEU A 162 -7.15 -15.76 -8.03
C LEU A 162 -6.92 -17.17 -8.59
N SER A 163 -5.67 -17.59 -8.82
CA SER A 163 -5.36 -18.95 -9.30
C SER A 163 -5.81 -20.02 -8.29
N LEU A 164 -5.76 -19.69 -6.99
CA LEU A 164 -6.18 -20.57 -5.88
C LEU A 164 -7.65 -20.99 -5.94
N VAL A 165 -8.47 -20.25 -6.71
CA VAL A 165 -9.91 -20.50 -6.82
C VAL A 165 -10.35 -20.75 -8.27
N GLY A 166 -9.42 -21.11 -9.17
CA GLY A 166 -9.74 -21.35 -10.57
C GLY A 166 -10.05 -20.06 -11.33
N CYS A 167 -9.36 -18.96 -10.99
CA CYS A 167 -9.52 -17.66 -11.63
C CYS A 167 -10.98 -17.16 -11.59
N TYR A 168 -11.56 -16.80 -12.73
CA TYR A 168 -12.93 -16.31 -12.86
C TYR A 168 -13.97 -17.43 -13.10
N ASN A 169 -13.56 -18.71 -13.10
CA ASN A 169 -14.48 -19.82 -13.17
C ASN A 169 -15.19 -20.03 -11.82
N MET A 170 -16.42 -19.54 -11.71
CA MET A 170 -17.23 -19.62 -10.49
C MET A 170 -17.66 -21.05 -10.14
N SER A 171 -17.60 -21.99 -11.08
CA SER A 171 -17.96 -23.41 -10.88
C SER A 171 -16.81 -24.28 -10.39
N PHE A 172 -15.59 -23.74 -10.29
CA PHE A 172 -14.40 -24.51 -9.90
C PHE A 172 -14.49 -25.10 -8.48
N ILE A 173 -15.03 -24.32 -7.54
CA ILE A 173 -15.24 -24.70 -6.14
C ILE A 173 -16.52 -24.03 -5.61
N THR A 174 -17.07 -24.53 -4.51
CA THR A 174 -18.27 -23.93 -3.91
C THR A 174 -18.05 -22.48 -3.49
N GLU A 175 -19.09 -21.66 -3.59
CA GLU A 175 -19.03 -20.23 -3.27
C GLU A 175 -18.49 -19.97 -1.85
N LYS A 176 -18.96 -20.73 -0.86
CA LYS A 176 -18.48 -20.64 0.53
C LYS A 176 -16.98 -20.91 0.64
N LYS A 177 -16.47 -21.94 -0.05
CA LYS A 177 -15.04 -22.26 -0.01
C LYS A 177 -14.22 -21.22 -0.77
N ARG A 178 -14.73 -20.74 -1.91
CA ARG A 178 -14.13 -19.66 -2.70
C ARG A 178 -13.97 -18.39 -1.87
N ALA A 179 -15.03 -17.97 -1.20
CA ALA A 179 -15.06 -16.81 -0.33
C ALA A 179 -14.00 -16.88 0.78
N GLN A 180 -13.90 -18.04 1.45
CA GLN A 180 -12.89 -18.29 2.47
C GLN A 180 -11.46 -18.19 1.92
N VAL A 181 -11.16 -18.89 0.81
CA VAL A 181 -9.82 -18.91 0.22
C VAL A 181 -9.40 -17.52 -0.26
N LEU A 182 -10.32 -16.77 -0.88
CA LEU A 182 -10.07 -15.40 -1.33
C LEU A 182 -9.76 -14.48 -0.15
N LEU A 183 -10.54 -14.55 0.93
CA LEU A 183 -10.32 -13.70 2.11
C LEU A 183 -8.98 -14.02 2.80
N GLU A 184 -8.67 -15.30 3.00
CA GLU A 184 -7.40 -15.75 3.59
C GLU A 184 -6.21 -15.30 2.73
N SER A 185 -6.30 -15.49 1.41
CA SER A 185 -5.28 -15.07 0.44
C SER A 185 -5.09 -13.55 0.45
N ALA A 186 -6.17 -12.76 0.41
CA ALA A 186 -6.10 -11.30 0.46
C ALA A 186 -5.49 -10.79 1.77
N LYS A 187 -5.87 -11.35 2.93
CA LYS A 187 -5.29 -11.01 4.24
C LYS A 187 -3.80 -11.30 4.28
N LYS A 188 -3.40 -12.50 3.81
CA LYS A 188 -1.98 -12.90 3.75
C LYS A 188 -1.19 -11.97 2.85
N ASN A 189 -1.64 -11.74 1.62
CA ASN A 189 -0.95 -10.89 0.66
C ASN A 189 -0.83 -9.45 1.15
N LEU A 190 -1.89 -8.89 1.74
CA LEU A 190 -1.87 -7.56 2.33
C LEU A 190 -0.89 -7.46 3.50
N LYS A 191 -0.86 -8.47 4.39
CA LYS A 191 0.08 -8.54 5.50
C LYS A 191 1.53 -8.59 5.01
N ASP A 192 1.79 -9.36 3.96
CA ASP A 192 3.14 -9.57 3.42
C ASP A 192 3.63 -8.40 2.54
N MET A 193 2.73 -7.48 2.12
CA MET A 193 3.13 -6.24 1.47
C MET A 193 4.02 -5.40 2.37
N ALA A 194 5.00 -4.74 1.74
CA ALA A 194 5.95 -3.87 2.43
C ALA A 194 5.21 -2.75 3.18
N PHE A 195 4.15 -2.20 2.58
CA PHE A 195 3.35 -1.14 3.16
C PHE A 195 1.93 -1.15 2.59
N PHE A 196 0.95 -0.76 3.40
CA PHE A 196 -0.34 -0.34 2.89
C PHE A 196 -0.87 0.83 3.70
N GLY A 197 -1.67 1.69 3.05
CA GLY A 197 -2.33 2.83 3.68
C GLY A 197 -3.84 2.71 3.69
N LEU A 198 -4.46 3.57 4.50
CA LEU A 198 -5.92 3.67 4.63
C LEU A 198 -6.35 5.09 4.28
N THR A 199 -7.39 5.20 3.45
CA THR A 199 -7.87 6.48 2.90
C THR A 199 -8.30 7.46 4.00
N GLU A 200 -8.83 6.93 5.09
CA GLU A 200 -9.37 7.60 6.27
C GLU A 200 -8.28 8.14 7.20
N PHE A 201 -7.03 7.72 7.01
CA PHE A 201 -5.91 8.03 7.91
C PHE A 201 -4.69 8.57 7.14
N GLN A 202 -4.87 9.66 6.39
CA GLN A 202 -3.83 10.20 5.49
C GLN A 202 -2.50 10.52 6.21
N ARG A 203 -2.54 11.11 7.41
CA ARG A 203 -1.32 11.43 8.19
C ARG A 203 -0.61 10.20 8.74
N LYS A 204 -1.36 9.21 9.23
CA LYS A 204 -0.77 7.94 9.70
C LYS A 204 -0.20 7.14 8.52
N THR A 205 -0.87 7.20 7.37
CA THR A 205 -0.42 6.61 6.10
C THR A 205 0.91 7.23 5.67
N GLN A 206 1.01 8.57 5.68
CA GLN A 206 2.26 9.27 5.42
C GLN A 206 3.37 8.78 6.36
N TYR A 207 3.14 8.85 7.68
CA TYR A 207 4.11 8.44 8.69
C TYR A 207 4.60 7.00 8.48
N LEU A 208 3.68 6.04 8.33
CA LEU A 208 4.05 4.64 8.14
C LEU A 208 4.83 4.41 6.84
N PHE A 209 4.50 5.11 5.75
CA PHE A 209 5.26 5.01 4.51
C PHE A 209 6.69 5.51 4.71
N GLU A 210 6.84 6.70 5.31
CA GLU A 210 8.14 7.32 5.61
C GLU A 210 9.01 6.38 6.46
N GLN A 211 8.45 5.81 7.54
CA GLN A 211 9.14 4.88 8.44
C GLN A 211 9.43 3.50 7.83
N THR A 212 8.67 3.08 6.81
CA THR A 212 8.88 1.79 6.16
C THR A 212 10.04 1.87 5.17
N PHE A 213 10.08 2.93 4.37
CA PHE A 213 11.05 3.08 3.29
C PHE A 213 12.22 4.00 3.63
N HIS A 214 12.24 4.58 4.84
CA HIS A 214 13.22 5.61 5.25
C HIS A 214 13.26 6.78 4.25
N LEU A 215 12.06 7.19 3.83
CA LEU A 215 11.84 8.30 2.92
C LEU A 215 11.09 9.41 3.66
N GLN A 216 11.06 10.61 3.08
CA GLN A 216 10.29 11.74 3.61
C GLN A 216 9.46 12.35 2.51
N PHE A 217 8.25 12.78 2.83
CA PHE A 217 7.48 13.62 1.92
C PHE A 217 7.81 15.10 2.13
N ILE A 218 7.83 15.87 1.05
CA ILE A 218 8.11 17.32 1.04
C ILE A 218 6.96 18.06 1.70
N LYS A 219 5.72 17.77 1.26
CA LYS A 219 4.50 18.33 1.82
C LYS A 219 3.73 17.30 2.64
N PRO A 220 3.12 17.71 3.75
CA PRO A 220 2.26 16.84 4.52
C PRO A 220 1.05 16.34 3.73
N PHE A 221 0.59 15.12 4.03
CA PHE A 221 -0.67 14.63 3.49
C PHE A 221 -1.85 15.35 4.16
N VAL A 222 -2.92 15.57 3.40
CA VAL A 222 -4.12 16.28 3.87
C VAL A 222 -5.33 15.34 3.82
N GLN A 223 -6.09 15.31 4.91
CA GLN A 223 -7.32 14.53 5.00
C GLN A 223 -8.47 15.31 4.34
N PHE A 224 -9.11 14.70 3.34
CA PHE A 224 -10.29 15.26 2.67
C PHE A 224 -11.50 14.35 2.91
N ASN A 225 -12.35 14.72 3.87
CA ASN A 225 -13.53 13.93 4.25
C ASN A 225 -14.76 14.22 3.36
N SER A 226 -14.83 15.42 2.78
CA SER A 226 -15.87 15.81 1.81
C SER A 226 -15.65 15.11 0.47
N THR A 227 -15.99 13.82 0.42
CA THR A 227 -15.87 12.98 -0.77
C THR A 227 -17.23 12.80 -1.45
N ARG A 228 -17.23 12.44 -2.75
CA ARG A 228 -18.48 12.10 -3.46
C ARG A 228 -19.27 10.95 -2.83
N ALA A 229 -18.63 10.11 -2.00
CA ALA A 229 -19.32 9.07 -1.24
C ALA A 229 -19.98 9.64 0.02
N ALA A 230 -19.31 10.56 0.72
CA ALA A 230 -19.84 11.21 1.92
C ALA A 230 -21.05 12.12 1.63
N GLY A 231 -21.20 12.59 0.39
CA GLY A 231 -22.37 13.36 -0.04
C GLY A 231 -23.52 12.50 -0.58
N VAL A 232 -23.50 11.17 -0.41
CA VAL A 232 -24.64 10.32 -0.73
C VAL A 232 -25.44 10.09 0.54
N GLU A 233 -26.67 10.59 0.56
CA GLU A 233 -27.64 10.22 1.59
C GLU A 233 -28.18 8.83 1.26
N THR A 234 -28.00 7.88 2.17
CA THR A 234 -28.46 6.49 2.04
C THR A 234 -29.18 6.07 3.32
N SER A 235 -30.26 5.30 3.19
CA SER A 235 -30.91 4.68 4.35
C SER A 235 -30.00 3.64 5.00
N ASN A 236 -30.24 3.33 6.28
CA ASN A 236 -29.52 2.26 6.98
C ASN A 236 -29.68 0.91 6.28
N GLU A 237 -30.89 0.59 5.79
CA GLU A 237 -31.16 -0.62 5.01
C GLU A 237 -30.29 -0.70 3.73
N THR A 238 -30.08 0.44 3.05
CA THR A 238 -29.19 0.48 1.88
C THR A 238 -27.74 0.24 2.29
N ILE A 239 -27.31 0.76 3.44
CA ILE A 239 -25.96 0.55 3.97
C ILE A 239 -25.74 -0.93 4.30
N GLU A 240 -26.66 -1.54 5.05
CA GLU A 240 -26.63 -2.97 5.39
C GLU A 240 -26.55 -3.83 4.12
N ARG A 241 -27.35 -3.50 3.10
CA ARG A 241 -27.29 -4.21 1.81
C ARG A 241 -25.93 -4.06 1.11
N ILE A 242 -25.31 -2.89 1.17
CA ILE A 242 -23.96 -2.68 0.60
C ILE A 242 -22.92 -3.47 1.39
N GLU A 243 -23.05 -3.54 2.72
CA GLU A 243 -22.18 -4.34 3.58
C GLU A 243 -22.29 -5.83 3.24
N GLU A 244 -23.50 -6.36 3.04
CA GLU A 244 -23.72 -7.74 2.59
C GLU A 244 -23.04 -8.03 1.23
N LEU A 245 -23.25 -7.16 0.24
CA LEU A 245 -22.62 -7.29 -1.09
C LEU A 245 -21.08 -7.21 -1.03
N ASN A 246 -20.54 -6.66 0.06
CA ASN A 246 -19.12 -6.45 0.29
C ASN A 246 -18.62 -7.16 1.56
N ASP A 247 -19.28 -8.23 2.01
CA ASP A 247 -18.96 -8.90 3.29
C ASP A 247 -17.47 -9.29 3.42
N LEU A 248 -16.87 -9.81 2.34
CA LEU A 248 -15.44 -10.14 2.35
C LEU A 248 -14.58 -8.88 2.45
N ASP A 249 -14.94 -7.81 1.75
CA ASP A 249 -14.26 -6.52 1.85
C ASP A 249 -14.42 -5.92 3.27
N MET A 250 -15.56 -6.10 3.95
CA MET A 250 -15.77 -5.69 5.35
C MET A 250 -14.81 -6.42 6.27
N GLN A 251 -14.76 -7.76 6.18
CA GLN A 251 -13.86 -8.58 7.00
C GLN A 251 -12.37 -8.32 6.70
N LEU A 252 -12.02 -8.02 5.44
CA LEU A 252 -10.67 -7.62 5.06
C LEU A 252 -10.32 -6.25 5.63
N TYR A 253 -11.24 -5.29 5.54
CA TYR A 253 -11.00 -3.92 5.98
C TYR A 253 -10.86 -3.83 7.51
N ASP A 254 -11.66 -4.56 8.27
CA ASP A 254 -11.51 -4.65 9.73
C ASP A 254 -10.14 -5.20 10.12
N TYR A 255 -9.73 -6.31 9.50
CA TYR A 255 -8.39 -6.87 9.66
C TYR A 255 -7.30 -5.85 9.29
N ALA A 256 -7.44 -5.17 8.15
CA ALA A 256 -6.47 -4.20 7.67
C ALA A 256 -6.36 -3.00 8.60
N LYS A 257 -7.50 -2.52 9.14
CA LYS A 257 -7.57 -1.38 10.06
C LYS A 257 -6.88 -1.69 11.38
N ASP A 258 -7.13 -2.87 11.96
CA ASP A 258 -6.44 -3.32 13.16
C ASP A 258 -4.92 -3.46 12.92
N LEU A 259 -4.51 -4.21 11.89
CA LEU A 259 -3.10 -4.38 11.54
C LEU A 259 -2.39 -3.04 11.27
N PHE A 260 -3.05 -2.11 10.59
CA PHE A 260 -2.52 -0.78 10.31
C PHE A 260 -2.30 0.02 11.60
N GLN A 261 -3.25 -0.04 12.54
CA GLN A 261 -3.12 0.63 13.84
C GLN A 261 -1.99 0.02 14.66
N GLN A 262 -1.88 -1.31 14.70
CA GLN A 262 -0.78 -2.00 15.38
C GLN A 262 0.58 -1.60 14.80
N ARG A 263 0.73 -1.61 13.46
CA ARG A 263 1.96 -1.15 12.78
C ARG A 263 2.29 0.30 13.15
N PHE A 264 1.30 1.18 13.15
CA PHE A 264 1.48 2.59 13.53
C PHE A 264 1.95 2.74 14.98
N GLN A 265 1.29 2.06 15.92
CA GLN A 265 1.66 2.14 17.33
C GLN A 265 3.06 1.57 17.59
N TYR A 266 3.37 0.42 17.00
CA TYR A 266 4.69 -0.21 17.10
C TYR A 266 5.81 0.73 16.63
N LYS A 267 5.66 1.33 15.44
CA LYS A 267 6.64 2.28 14.91
C LYS A 267 6.78 3.53 15.78
N ARG A 268 5.67 4.08 16.30
CA ARG A 268 5.70 5.22 17.24
C ARG A 268 6.38 4.89 18.57
N GLN A 269 6.22 3.66 19.07
CA GLN A 269 6.89 3.21 20.29
C GLN A 269 8.40 3.07 20.08
N LEU A 270 8.82 2.47 18.96
CA LEU A 270 10.25 2.39 18.60
C LEU A 270 10.89 3.78 18.48
N GLU A 271 10.26 4.70 17.74
CA GLU A 271 10.76 6.07 17.58
C GLU A 271 10.92 6.80 18.92
N ARG A 272 9.95 6.63 19.84
CA ARG A 272 10.03 7.18 21.20
C ARG A 272 11.16 6.56 22.02
N MET A 273 11.40 5.26 21.87
CA MET A 273 12.47 4.55 22.55
C MET A 273 13.83 5.04 22.06
N GLU A 274 14.02 5.13 20.75
CA GLU A 274 15.24 5.67 20.14
C GLU A 274 15.50 7.12 20.58
N GLN A 275 14.46 7.96 20.62
CA GLN A 275 14.62 9.33 21.10
C GLN A 275 15.04 9.40 22.56
N ARG A 276 14.53 8.51 23.42
CA ARG A 276 14.96 8.45 24.83
C ARG A 276 16.42 8.02 24.96
N ILE A 277 16.87 7.07 24.15
CA ILE A 277 18.27 6.62 24.12
C ILE A 277 19.16 7.78 23.68
N ARG A 278 18.84 8.43 22.54
CA ARG A 278 19.60 9.60 22.05
C ARG A 278 19.69 10.72 23.08
N ASN A 279 18.56 11.09 23.70
CA ASN A 279 18.55 12.13 24.73
C ASN A 279 19.44 11.76 25.94
N ARG A 280 19.52 10.47 26.31
CA ARG A 280 20.38 10.00 27.40
C ARG A 280 21.85 10.00 27.02
N GLU A 281 22.18 9.60 25.80
CA GLU A 281 23.54 9.66 25.25
C GLU A 281 24.04 11.12 25.15
N GLU A 282 23.19 12.04 24.69
CA GLU A 282 23.51 13.47 24.66
C GLU A 282 23.73 14.04 26.06
N GLN A 283 22.96 13.62 27.06
CA GLN A 283 23.17 14.00 28.46
C GLN A 283 24.50 13.46 29.00
N LEU A 284 24.83 12.18 28.75
CA LEU A 284 26.09 11.58 29.19
C LEU A 284 27.30 12.21 28.48
N GLY A 285 27.18 12.53 27.19
CA GLY A 285 28.21 13.23 26.42
C GLY A 285 28.50 14.63 26.97
N ARG A 286 27.45 15.39 27.32
CA ARG A 286 27.62 16.71 27.96
C ARG A 286 28.26 16.63 29.34
N VAL A 287 27.88 15.64 30.16
CA VAL A 287 28.51 15.42 31.48
C VAL A 287 30.00 15.07 31.33
N SER A 288 30.39 14.34 30.28
CA SER A 288 31.81 14.02 30.03
C SER A 288 32.64 15.20 29.51
N GLU A 289 32.03 16.19 28.85
CA GLU A 289 32.71 17.43 28.42
C GLU A 289 32.84 18.46 29.55
N GLU A 290 31.96 18.41 30.56
CA GLU A 290 31.97 19.31 31.72
C GLU A 290 32.89 18.84 32.88
N MET A 291 33.51 17.65 32.78
CA MET A 291 34.51 17.22 33.76
C MET A 291 35.84 17.98 33.55
N PRO A 292 36.36 18.71 34.56
CA PRO A 292 37.64 19.39 34.45
C PRO A 292 38.77 18.35 34.23
N LYS A 293 39.63 18.59 33.25
CA LYS A 293 40.93 17.91 33.15
C LYS A 293 41.79 18.41 34.31
N GLU A 294 41.74 17.74 35.46
CA GLU A 294 42.79 17.93 36.47
C GLU A 294 44.13 17.51 35.88
N GLU A 295 45.08 18.45 35.97
CA GLU A 295 46.44 18.33 35.46
C GLU A 295 47.16 17.16 36.11
N ILE A 296 47.74 16.30 35.28
CA ILE A 296 48.73 15.32 35.69
C ILE A 296 50.02 16.11 35.96
N GLU A 297 50.33 16.38 37.23
CA GLU A 297 51.68 16.72 37.66
C GLU A 297 52.29 15.60 38.51
N GLU A 298 53.49 15.21 38.11
CA GLU A 298 54.35 14.22 38.74
C GLU A 298 54.55 14.48 40.24
N GLN A 299 54.37 13.45 41.05
CA GLN A 299 55.26 13.20 42.19
C GLN A 299 55.35 11.70 42.47
N GLY A 300 56.55 11.16 42.24
CA GLY A 300 56.84 9.74 42.36
C GLY A 300 56.73 9.21 43.79
N ARG A 301 56.17 8.00 43.90
CA ARG A 301 56.56 6.96 44.86
C ARG A 301 55.92 5.64 44.44
N MET A 302 56.73 4.66 44.04
CA MET A 302 56.28 3.27 43.98
C MET A 302 56.04 2.74 45.40
N PRO A 303 55.01 1.91 45.59
CA PRO A 303 55.26 0.61 46.22
C PRO A 303 54.52 -0.57 45.57
N THR A 304 55.32 -1.57 45.22
CA THR A 304 55.15 -3.04 45.32
C THR A 304 53.92 -3.78 44.77
N GLU A 305 54.25 -4.79 43.97
CA GLU A 305 53.44 -5.96 43.58
C GLU A 305 52.75 -6.62 44.78
N ASP A 306 51.49 -6.30 45.06
CA ASP A 306 50.62 -7.26 45.78
C ASP A 306 49.10 -6.99 45.70
N TYR A 307 48.59 -6.47 44.57
CA TYR A 307 47.14 -6.33 44.36
C TYR A 307 46.72 -6.63 42.92
N LEU A 308 47.33 -7.64 42.30
CA LEU A 308 46.87 -8.26 41.04
C LEU A 308 45.97 -9.48 41.31
N SER A 309 45.07 -9.38 42.27
CA SER A 309 43.97 -10.33 42.39
C SER A 309 42.68 -9.59 42.70
N HIS A 310 41.63 -9.98 41.97
CA HIS A 310 40.26 -9.50 42.06
C HIS A 310 39.96 -8.19 41.34
N ILE A 311 39.50 -8.28 40.08
CA ILE A 311 38.06 -8.25 39.77
C ILE A 311 37.85 -8.52 38.28
N GLU A 312 36.80 -9.31 38.04
CA GLU A 312 36.42 -9.98 36.81
C GLU A 312 35.93 -9.05 35.70
N LYS A 313 36.19 -9.54 34.49
CA LYS A 313 35.47 -9.33 33.22
C LYS A 313 34.06 -8.76 33.33
N TRP A 314 33.84 -7.70 32.56
CA TRP A 314 32.63 -7.52 31.75
C TRP A 314 33.04 -7.24 30.31
#